data_AF-A0A3C0SHT5-F1
#
_entry.id   AF-A0A3C0SHT5-F1
#
_cell.length_a   1.000
_cell.length_b   1.000
_cell.length_c   1.000
_cell.angle_alpha   90.00
_cell.angle_beta   90.00
_cell.angle_gamma   90.00
#
_symmetry.space_group_name_H-M   'P 1'
#
loop_
_entity.id
_entity.type
_entity.pdbx_description
1 polymer ?
#
loop_
_entity_poly.entity_id
_entity_poly.type
_entity_poly.pdbx_seq_one_letter_code
_entity_poly.pdbx_strand_id
1 'polypeptide(L)' 'MKLPEDVKMTPMLKQYTEWKRRYPDCLLFFRMGDFYEMFF' A
#
# COMPACT_ATOMS: atom_id res chain seq x y z
N MET A 1 -1.72 -3.23 13.51
CA MET A 1 -1.38 -1.90 12.96
C MET A 1 -2.71 -1.18 12.69
N LYS A 2 -3.11 -0.24 13.57
CA LYS A 2 -4.33 0.57 13.34
C LYS A 2 -3.90 1.81 12.56
N LEU A 3 -4.45 1.99 11.37
CA LEU A 3 -4.23 3.19 10.56
C LEU A 3 -4.91 4.39 11.25
N PRO A 4 -4.38 5.61 11.13
CA PRO A 4 -5.00 6.82 11.69
C PRO A 4 -6.40 7.02 11.11
N GLU A 5 -7.37 7.40 11.93
CA GLU A 5 -8.79 7.54 11.54
C GLU A 5 -9.03 8.61 10.44
N ASP A 6 -8.06 9.49 10.22
CA ASP A 6 -8.08 10.52 9.15
C ASP A 6 -7.53 10.06 7.79
N VAL A 7 -6.98 8.85 7.68
CA VAL A 7 -6.55 8.31 6.38
C VAL A 7 -7.76 7.71 5.69
N LYS A 8 -8.48 8.52 4.90
CA LYS A 8 -9.48 7.99 3.97
C LYS A 8 -8.82 6.89 3.13
N MET A 9 -9.31 5.65 3.25
CA MET A 9 -8.83 4.53 2.43
C MET A 9 -9.09 4.88 0.96
N THR A 10 -8.07 5.44 0.31
CA THR A 10 -8.12 5.67 -1.12
C THR A 10 -8.22 4.31 -1.82
N PRO A 11 -8.87 4.23 -2.99
CA PRO A 11 -8.92 2.99 -3.77
C PRO A 11 -7.52 2.38 -4.02
N MET A 12 -6.51 3.24 -4.07
CA MET A 12 -5.09 2.91 -4.10
C MET A 12 -4.61 2.16 -2.85
N LEU A 13 -4.84 2.73 -1.66
CA LEU A 13 -4.38 2.15 -0.40
C LEU A 13 -5.07 0.81 -0.09
N LYS A 14 -6.34 0.67 -0.52
CA LYS A 14 -7.08 -0.59 -0.41
C LYS A 14 -6.39 -1.70 -1.21
N GLN A 15 -6.02 -1.43 -2.46
CA GLN A 15 -5.30 -2.39 -3.29
C GLN A 15 -3.93 -2.70 -2.69
N TYR A 16 -3.17 -1.68 -2.28
CA TYR A 16 -1.87 -1.89 -1.63
C TYR A 16 -1.97 -2.82 -0.41
N THR A 17 -2.95 -2.59 0.46
CA THR A 17 -3.15 -3.40 1.68
C THR A 17 -3.53 -4.85 1.37
N GLU A 18 -4.32 -5.08 0.32
CA GLU A 18 -4.70 -6.42 -0.14
C GLU A 18 -3.48 -7.20 -0.65
N TRP A 19 -2.66 -6.56 -1.48
CA TRP A 19 -1.40 -7.15 -1.97
C TRP A 19 -0.40 -7.38 -0.82
N LYS A 20 -0.29 -6.45 0.13
CA LYS A 20 0.58 -6.60 1.31
C LYS A 20 0.14 -7.72 2.24
N ARG A 21 -1.17 -7.95 2.40
CA ARG A 21 -1.69 -9.12 3.12
C ARG A 21 -1.37 -10.43 2.42
N ARG A 22 -1.43 -10.44 1.09
CA ARG A 22 -1.16 -11.65 0.29
C ARG A 22 0.33 -12.00 0.25
N TYR A 23 1.19 -10.99 0.32
CA TYR A 23 2.65 -11.13 0.28
C TYR A 23 3.32 -10.33 1.40
N PRO A 24 3.17 -10.76 2.67
CA PRO A 24 3.67 -10.02 3.82
C PRO A 24 5.20 -9.90 3.80
N ASP A 25 5.90 -10.96 3.40
CA ASP A 25 7.37 -11.07 3.39
C ASP A 25 8.02 -10.50 2.12
N CYS A 26 7.23 -9.99 1.18
CA CYS A 26 7.73 -9.43 -0.07
C CYS A 26 7.78 -7.91 -0.03
N LEU A 27 8.76 -7.35 -0.75
CA LEU A 27 8.82 -5.92 -1.07
C LEU A 27 7.84 -5.62 -2.20
N LEU A 28 6.87 -4.75 -1.92
CA LEU A 28 5.88 -4.30 -2.90
C LEU A 28 6.31 -2.96 -3.47
N PHE A 29 6.61 -2.95 -4.76
CA PHE A 29 6.95 -1.74 -5.50
C PHE A 29 5.69 -1.25 -6.22
N PHE A 30 5.19 -0.11 -5.79
CA PHE A 30 4.02 0.50 -6.38
C PHE A 30 4.45 1.53 -7.44
N ARG A 31 4.07 1.32 -8.69
CA ARG A 31 4.43 2.25 -9.78
C ARG A 31 3.52 3.46 -9.77
N MET A 32 4.05 4.61 -9.36
CA MET A 32 3.40 5.92 -9.47
C MET A 32 4.09 6.70 -10.59
N GLY A 33 3.60 6.52 -11.83
CA GLY A 33 4.17 7.16 -13.00
C GLY A 33 5.53 6.57 -13.39
N ASP A 34 6.57 7.39 -13.36
CA ASP A 34 7.95 7.01 -13.73
C ASP A 34 8.76 6.47 -12.53
N PHE A 35 8.20 6.56 -11.32
CA PHE A 35 8.84 6.11 -10.09
C PHE A 35 8.14 4.91 -9.47
N TYR A 36 8.92 4.15 -8.71
CA TYR A 36 8.43 3.11 -7.83
C TYR A 36 8.49 3.60 -6.39
N GLU A 37 7.34 3.66 -5.74
CA GLU A 37 7.22 3.99 -4.32
C GLU A 37 6.96 2.73 -3.50
N MET A 38 7.55 2.69 -2.31
CA MET A 38 7.28 1.69 -1.29
C MET A 38 6.52 2.37 -0.16
N PHE A 39 5.37 1.82 0.22
CA PHE A 39 4.60 2.32 1.35
C PHE A 39 4.90 1.48 2.60
N PHE A 40 5.21 2.12 3.73
CA PHE A 40 5.53 1.45 5.00
C PHE A 40 4.27 1.13 5.82
#